data_AF-A0A7U4JAV2-F1
#
_entry.id   AF-A0A7U4JAV2-F1
#
_cell.length_a   1.000
_cell.length_b   1.000
_cell.length_c   1.000
_cell.angle_alpha   90.00
_cell.angle_beta   90.00
_cell.angle_gamma   90.00
#
_symmetry.space_group_name_H-M   'P 1'
#
loop_
_entity.id
_entity.type
_entity.pdbx_description
1 polymer ?
#
loop_
_entity_poly.entity_id
_entity_poly.type
_entity_poly.pdbx_seq_one_letter_code
_entity_poly.pdbx_strand_id
1 'polypeptide(L)'
;MTHFAPWAASPHSYAGWVPNVGSHLSFSLIGSGRGPGVHHFTQSYDGRSDRLVAVLQRRETDDFLAWKWVNRLIWPDIVQHWLLIGTTEPVSAPIGIVEPRRGEKRVRHALDEQGGLTGAIYMIPRPLPRDRLQQRWMLDEIRAHLGGSEERPDRALDLLQSDLSQLVRWRVPSAVRVEFALMRTGELRLWYSEEVLATGIKREQLYVHARQAYFFLKDMVHHHTHHEPSSDQITPLVPVNTLDADRHRAGEEKWRRETLWSLSRAVEKLVRAGKLIDLRQAMGILAYADAFQKTLLPYLRKDSRPSEFIPNKTVHSYDYAHIKESTRVLIEQAQARRTHNTSMLIAALASSIAAISLLSSLISTHNSKIDMPPKAWQRPGLIDLNLPQGWLEFVARLPFIAIVVVCVAVSLISLLVSDDGVRLLRRSPRKLAQLARGISLSLARRANLQARGAHWLLLGLYGGTMVTLVYGLIYAPGFVHRLVGG
;
A
#
# COMPACT_ATOMS: atom_id res chain seq x y z
N MET A 1 16.85 37.29 14.44
CA MET A 1 16.35 35.90 14.57
C MET A 1 14.97 35.85 13.93
N THR A 2 14.91 35.35 12.71
CA THR A 2 13.73 35.39 11.83
C THR A 2 12.62 34.49 12.35
N HIS A 3 11.38 34.95 12.16
CA HIS A 3 10.14 34.34 12.60
C HIS A 3 9.92 32.98 11.90
N PHE A 4 10.30 31.87 12.52
CA PHE A 4 10.16 30.49 12.01
C PHE A 4 8.70 30.01 11.86
N ALA A 5 7.70 30.89 11.85
CA ALA A 5 6.29 30.49 11.74
C ALA A 5 5.44 31.41 10.87
N PRO A 6 5.80 31.61 9.58
CA PRO A 6 5.02 32.43 8.66
C PRO A 6 3.57 31.95 8.50
N TRP A 7 3.30 30.66 8.67
CA TRP A 7 1.94 30.11 8.62
C TRP A 7 1.03 30.66 9.71
N ALA A 8 1.58 31.10 10.85
CA ALA A 8 0.77 31.60 11.96
C ALA A 8 0.13 32.96 11.67
N ALA A 9 0.62 33.71 10.69
CA ALA A 9 -0.03 34.93 10.23
C ALA A 9 -1.08 34.67 9.13
N SER A 10 -1.16 33.45 8.59
CA SER A 10 -1.99 33.17 7.42
C SER A 10 -3.41 32.72 7.79
N PRO A 11 -4.47 33.40 7.31
CA PRO A 11 -5.86 32.95 7.52
C PRO A 11 -6.17 31.57 6.94
N HIS A 12 -5.35 31.12 6.00
CA HIS A 12 -5.52 29.86 5.29
C HIS A 12 -4.31 28.96 5.52
N SER A 13 -4.11 28.57 6.77
CA SER A 13 -3.10 27.60 7.18
C SER A 13 -3.70 26.21 7.41
N TYR A 14 -2.89 25.19 7.19
CA TYR A 14 -3.26 23.78 7.35
C TYR A 14 -2.12 23.04 8.06
N ALA A 15 -2.49 22.05 8.87
CA ALA A 15 -1.58 21.16 9.54
C ALA A 15 -1.81 19.72 9.09
N GLY A 16 -0.72 19.01 8.86
CA GLY A 16 -0.72 17.58 8.57
C GLY A 16 0.46 16.90 9.23
N TRP A 17 0.53 15.59 9.05
CA TRP A 17 1.68 14.80 9.52
C TRP A 17 2.14 13.84 8.42
N VAL A 18 3.44 13.84 8.15
CA VAL A 18 4.11 12.86 7.30
C VAL A 18 4.62 11.74 8.21
N PRO A 19 4.02 10.54 8.15
CA PRO A 19 4.37 9.44 9.03
C PRO A 19 5.85 9.09 8.96
N ASN A 20 6.48 8.98 10.13
CA ASN A 20 7.85 8.52 10.25
C ASN A 20 8.02 7.89 11.64
N VAL A 21 8.62 6.70 11.72
CA VAL A 21 8.78 5.98 12.99
C VAL A 21 9.96 6.56 13.79
N GLY A 22 11.02 7.00 13.11
CA GLY A 22 12.24 7.50 13.74
C GLY A 22 12.17 8.94 14.24
N SER A 23 11.07 9.66 14.02
CA SER A 23 10.94 11.10 14.34
C SER A 23 11.97 11.98 13.63
N HIS A 24 12.54 11.48 12.52
CA HIS A 24 13.66 12.10 11.83
C HIS A 24 13.59 11.83 10.31
N LEU A 25 12.91 12.72 9.59
CA LEU A 25 12.88 12.69 8.13
C LEU A 25 14.23 13.07 7.53
N SER A 26 14.66 12.34 6.49
CA SER A 26 15.90 12.64 5.76
C SER A 26 15.60 13.49 4.54
N PHE A 27 15.84 14.80 4.62
CA PHE A 27 15.59 15.71 3.50
C PHE A 27 16.49 15.45 2.27
N SER A 28 17.63 14.80 2.47
CA SER A 28 18.53 14.34 1.39
C SER A 28 17.95 13.22 0.51
N LEU A 29 16.90 12.54 0.97
CA LEU A 29 16.28 11.43 0.23
C LEU A 29 14.99 11.84 -0.48
N ILE A 30 14.60 13.12 -0.40
CA ILE A 30 13.36 13.59 -1.02
C ILE A 30 13.46 13.44 -2.54
N GLY A 31 12.55 12.65 -3.10
CA GLY A 31 12.46 12.37 -4.54
C GLY A 31 13.38 11.25 -5.06
N SER A 32 14.40 10.80 -4.31
CA SER A 32 15.47 9.94 -4.85
C SER A 32 15.05 8.51 -5.22
N GLY A 33 13.93 8.01 -4.69
CA GLY A 33 13.49 6.64 -4.98
C GLY A 33 12.08 6.50 -5.55
N ARG A 34 11.57 7.53 -6.23
CA ARG A 34 10.24 7.50 -6.88
C ARG A 34 10.26 7.03 -8.33
N GLY A 35 11.43 6.75 -8.89
CA GLY A 35 11.60 6.19 -10.24
C GLY A 35 11.71 7.25 -11.34
N PRO A 36 11.67 6.84 -12.62
CA PRO A 36 12.11 7.66 -13.77
C PRO A 36 11.22 8.88 -14.09
N GLY A 37 10.07 9.02 -13.43
CA GLY A 37 9.15 10.15 -13.61
C GLY A 37 9.37 11.32 -12.64
N VAL A 38 10.40 11.25 -11.80
CA VAL A 38 10.73 12.26 -10.79
C VAL A 38 12.13 12.78 -11.05
N HIS A 39 12.24 14.08 -11.27
CA HIS A 39 13.52 14.78 -11.31
C HIS A 39 13.71 15.44 -9.95
N HIS A 40 14.87 15.24 -9.33
CA HIS A 40 15.15 15.79 -8.00
C HIS A 40 16.58 16.32 -7.98
N PHE A 41 16.79 17.35 -7.17
CA PHE A 41 18.07 17.95 -6.88
C PHE A 41 18.16 18.17 -5.38
N THR A 42 19.26 17.75 -4.78
CA THR A 42 19.51 18.00 -3.36
C THR A 42 20.98 18.23 -3.12
N GLN A 43 21.31 19.35 -2.50
CA GLN A 43 22.70 19.71 -2.23
C GLN A 43 22.79 20.51 -0.93
N SER A 44 23.76 20.18 -0.07
CA SER A 44 24.10 21.01 1.09
C SER A 44 24.85 22.25 0.64
N TYR A 45 24.69 23.34 1.37
CA TYR A 45 25.54 24.53 1.26
C TYR A 45 26.89 24.26 1.91
N ASP A 46 27.96 24.85 1.37
CA ASP A 46 29.31 24.62 1.87
C ASP A 46 29.52 25.34 3.21
N GLY A 47 30.08 24.63 4.20
CA GLY A 47 30.26 25.14 5.56
C GLY A 47 28.99 25.51 6.33
N ARG A 48 27.79 25.19 5.81
CA ARG A 48 26.49 25.43 6.47
C ARG A 48 25.74 24.12 6.68
N SER A 49 24.85 24.11 7.68
CA SER A 49 23.89 23.02 7.87
C SER A 49 22.78 23.02 6.82
N ASP A 50 22.64 24.09 6.03
CA ASP A 50 21.51 24.27 5.14
C ASP A 50 21.64 23.43 3.86
N ARG A 51 20.50 23.10 3.24
CA ARG A 51 20.42 22.28 2.04
C ARG A 51 19.28 22.76 1.15
N LEU A 52 19.56 22.90 -0.13
CA LEU A 52 18.53 23.11 -1.15
C LEU A 52 17.95 21.74 -1.56
N VAL A 53 16.63 21.67 -1.64
CA VAL A 53 15.86 20.54 -2.14
C VAL A 53 14.91 21.04 -3.20
N ALA A 54 14.99 20.48 -4.40
CA ALA A 54 14.05 20.76 -5.48
C ALA A 54 13.58 19.47 -6.15
N VAL A 55 12.28 19.34 -6.40
CA VAL A 55 11.70 18.13 -7.00
C VAL A 55 10.62 18.49 -8.01
N LEU A 56 10.75 17.98 -9.22
CA LEU A 56 9.72 18.05 -10.26
C LEU A 56 9.12 16.66 -10.49
N GLN A 57 7.80 16.56 -10.35
CA GLN A 57 7.05 15.34 -10.67
C GLN A 57 5.82 15.67 -11.53
N ARG A 58 5.55 14.84 -12.53
CA ARG A 58 4.24 14.78 -13.18
C ARG A 58 3.33 13.84 -12.40
N ARG A 59 2.22 14.37 -11.87
CA ARG A 59 1.25 13.59 -11.10
C ARG A 59 -0.10 13.54 -11.81
N GLU A 60 -0.73 12.37 -11.78
CA GLU A 60 -2.14 12.21 -12.13
C GLU A 60 -2.90 12.08 -10.81
N THR A 61 -3.95 12.89 -10.62
CA THR A 61 -4.77 12.81 -9.40
C THR A 61 -5.47 11.45 -9.37
N ASP A 62 -5.15 10.62 -8.37
CA ASP A 62 -5.63 9.22 -8.26
C ASP A 62 -7.05 9.10 -7.66
N ASP A 63 -7.75 10.22 -7.41
CA ASP A 63 -9.05 10.25 -6.73
C ASP A 63 -10.24 9.72 -7.58
N PHE A 64 -10.01 9.33 -8.84
CA PHE A 64 -11.05 8.89 -9.76
C PHE A 64 -11.17 7.36 -9.83
N LEU A 65 -12.41 6.86 -9.69
CA LEU A 65 -12.72 5.42 -9.73
C LEU A 65 -12.56 4.77 -11.12
N ALA A 66 -12.57 5.55 -12.20
CA ALA A 66 -12.50 5.05 -13.56
C ALA A 66 -11.06 4.77 -14.04
N TRP A 67 -10.92 4.09 -15.18
CA TRP A 67 -9.61 3.79 -15.76
C TRP A 67 -8.82 5.06 -16.07
N LYS A 68 -7.53 5.10 -15.71
CA LYS A 68 -6.68 6.30 -15.84
C LYS A 68 -6.72 6.93 -17.24
N TRP A 69 -6.74 6.12 -18.30
CA TRP A 69 -6.80 6.63 -19.67
C TRP A 69 -8.14 7.32 -20.00
N VAL A 70 -9.26 6.84 -19.44
CA VAL A 70 -10.59 7.46 -19.60
C VAL A 70 -10.63 8.78 -18.84
N ASN A 71 -10.15 8.80 -17.59
CA ASN A 71 -10.13 10.03 -16.80
C ASN A 71 -9.28 11.11 -17.48
N ARG A 72 -8.16 10.74 -18.10
CA ARG A 72 -7.32 11.68 -18.86
C ARG A 72 -7.99 12.23 -20.10
N LEU A 73 -8.91 11.48 -20.70
CA LEU A 73 -9.66 11.92 -21.87
C LEU A 73 -10.78 12.89 -21.46
N ILE A 74 -11.51 12.58 -20.39
CA ILE A 74 -12.67 13.36 -19.93
C ILE A 74 -12.23 14.59 -19.13
N TRP A 75 -11.28 14.43 -18.22
CA TRP A 75 -10.77 15.47 -17.34
C TRP A 75 -9.28 15.65 -17.58
N PRO A 76 -8.92 16.36 -18.66
CA PRO A 76 -7.53 16.59 -19.03
C PRO A 76 -6.72 17.25 -17.89
N ASP A 77 -7.36 18.00 -17.00
CA ASP A 77 -6.77 18.81 -15.93
C ASP A 77 -6.36 18.01 -14.68
N ILE A 78 -6.68 16.71 -14.63
CA ILE A 78 -6.23 15.83 -13.53
C ILE A 78 -4.73 15.58 -13.55
N VAL A 79 -4.08 15.86 -14.70
CA VAL A 79 -2.65 15.70 -14.90
C VAL A 79 -1.98 17.05 -14.69
N GLN A 80 -1.17 17.13 -13.65
CA GLN A 80 -0.49 18.36 -13.24
C GLN A 80 1.00 18.09 -13.05
N HIS A 81 1.82 19.12 -13.23
CA HIS A 81 3.21 19.07 -12.80
C HIS A 81 3.35 19.77 -11.45
N TRP A 82 4.15 19.18 -10.59
CA TRP A 82 4.37 19.64 -9.23
C TRP A 82 5.85 19.92 -9.07
N LEU A 83 6.18 21.16 -8.72
CA LEU A 83 7.54 21.58 -8.43
C LEU A 83 7.63 21.96 -6.95
N LEU A 84 8.38 21.18 -6.18
CA LEU A 84 8.79 21.53 -4.83
C LEU A 84 10.12 22.26 -4.90
N ILE A 85 10.25 23.34 -4.14
CA ILE A 85 11.52 24.02 -3.88
C ILE A 85 11.55 24.37 -2.40
N GLY A 86 12.57 23.93 -1.67
CA GLY A 86 12.73 24.27 -0.26
C GLY A 86 14.17 24.23 0.20
N THR A 87 14.44 24.97 1.27
CA THR A 87 15.73 25.05 1.93
C THR A 87 15.58 24.55 3.35
N THR A 88 16.55 23.77 3.83
CA THR A 88 16.54 23.36 5.23
C THR A 88 16.96 24.53 6.11
N GLU A 89 16.41 24.55 7.32
CA GLU A 89 16.73 25.57 8.31
C GLU A 89 16.71 24.98 9.74
N PRO A 90 17.39 25.64 10.69
CA PRO A 90 17.43 25.19 12.07
C PRO A 90 16.07 25.36 12.77
N VAL A 91 15.64 24.31 13.48
CA VAL A 91 14.34 24.28 14.18
C VAL A 91 14.48 23.76 15.59
N SER A 92 13.74 24.39 16.50
CA SER A 92 13.61 23.91 17.87
C SER A 92 12.55 22.82 17.96
N ALA A 93 12.98 21.57 18.18
CA ALA A 93 12.09 20.42 18.33
C ALA A 93 11.80 20.14 19.82
N PRO A 94 10.56 19.73 20.18
CA PRO A 94 10.24 19.35 21.55
C PRO A 94 10.81 17.95 21.85
N ILE A 95 11.53 17.80 22.95
CA ILE A 95 12.16 16.52 23.37
C ILE A 95 11.60 15.93 24.66
N GLY A 96 10.78 16.68 25.39
CA GLY A 96 10.16 16.19 26.62
C GLY A 96 9.41 17.27 27.38
N ILE A 97 8.65 16.87 28.38
CA ILE A 97 8.01 17.76 29.35
C ILE A 97 8.72 17.58 30.68
N VAL A 98 9.26 18.66 31.23
CA VAL A 98 9.91 18.69 32.54
C VAL A 98 8.96 19.33 33.54
N GLU A 99 8.81 18.71 34.70
CA GLU A 99 8.05 19.25 35.83
C GLU A 99 9.04 19.81 36.86
N PRO A 100 9.37 21.12 36.81
CA PRO A 100 10.17 21.76 37.84
C PRO A 100 9.46 21.66 39.20
N ARG A 101 10.22 21.71 40.29
CA ARG A 101 9.74 21.59 41.70
C ARG A 101 8.55 22.51 42.06
N ARG A 102 8.24 23.53 41.24
CA ARG A 102 7.11 24.46 41.40
C ARG A 102 5.83 24.06 40.64
N GLY A 103 5.76 22.87 40.05
CA GLY A 103 4.53 22.29 39.45
C GLY A 103 4.15 22.81 38.05
N GLU A 104 4.85 23.81 37.50
CA GLU A 104 4.61 24.29 36.13
C GLU A 104 5.33 23.43 35.09
N LYS A 105 4.61 22.51 34.43
CA LYS A 105 5.16 21.72 33.31
C LYS A 105 5.69 22.63 32.19
N ARG A 106 6.95 22.44 31.80
CA ARG A 106 7.61 23.16 30.70
C ARG A 106 8.12 22.18 29.64
N VAL A 107 8.04 22.57 28.38
CA VAL A 107 8.60 21.77 27.28
C VAL A 107 10.10 22.02 27.20
N ARG A 108 10.88 20.94 27.17
CA ARG A 108 12.31 20.99 26.86
C ARG A 108 12.47 20.91 25.35
N HIS A 109 13.35 21.74 24.82
CA HIS A 109 13.64 21.82 23.41
C HIS A 109 15.07 21.38 23.10
N ALA A 110 15.27 20.83 21.91
CA ALA A 110 16.58 20.65 21.29
C ALA A 110 16.61 21.43 19.97
N LEU A 111 17.73 22.09 19.70
CA LEU A 111 17.97 22.70 18.39
C LEU A 111 18.43 21.62 17.43
N ASP A 112 17.73 21.47 16.30
CA ASP A 112 18.14 20.65 15.17
C ASP A 112 18.51 21.58 14.03
N GLU A 113 19.79 21.59 13.64
CA GLU A 113 20.33 22.50 12.61
C GLU A 113 19.71 22.31 11.22
N GLN A 114 19.13 21.13 10.98
CA GLN A 114 18.38 20.79 9.77
C GLN A 114 16.94 20.37 10.15
N GLY A 115 16.41 20.94 11.23
CA GLY A 115 15.16 20.49 11.84
C GLY A 115 13.91 20.71 10.99
N GLY A 116 13.99 21.54 9.95
CA GLY A 116 12.88 21.84 9.05
C GLY A 116 13.31 22.08 7.62
N LEU A 117 12.38 21.86 6.69
CA LEU A 117 12.47 22.20 5.28
C LEU A 117 11.34 23.17 4.98
N THR A 118 11.68 24.39 4.57
CA THR A 118 10.71 25.43 4.23
C THR A 118 10.86 25.91 2.80
N GLY A 119 9.74 26.29 2.19
CA GLY A 119 9.74 26.76 0.81
C GLY A 119 8.35 26.73 0.19
N ALA A 120 8.30 26.47 -1.12
CA ALA A 120 7.07 26.51 -1.90
C ALA A 120 6.88 25.25 -2.76
N ILE A 121 5.61 24.89 -2.93
CA ILE A 121 5.15 23.90 -3.89
C ILE A 121 4.34 24.64 -4.96
N TYR A 122 4.75 24.50 -6.21
CA TYR A 122 4.05 25.05 -7.35
C TYR A 122 3.24 23.95 -8.03
N MET A 123 1.92 24.18 -8.11
CA MET A 123 0.97 23.40 -8.85
C MET A 123 0.85 23.97 -10.26
N ILE A 124 1.46 23.30 -11.22
CA ILE A 124 1.48 23.76 -12.60
C ILE A 124 0.36 23.01 -13.35
N PRO A 125 -0.75 23.70 -13.69
CA PRO A 125 -1.88 23.08 -14.35
C PRO A 125 -1.52 22.61 -15.76
N ARG A 126 -2.43 21.88 -16.39
CA ARG A 126 -2.31 21.56 -17.81
C ARG A 126 -2.38 22.86 -18.63
N PRO A 127 -1.54 23.02 -19.67
CA PRO A 127 -1.58 24.24 -20.49
C PRO A 127 -2.81 24.23 -21.38
N LEU A 128 -3.36 25.43 -21.59
CA LEU A 128 -4.22 25.69 -22.74
C LEU A 128 -3.44 25.39 -24.04
N PRO A 129 -4.11 25.04 -25.15
CA PRO A 129 -3.43 24.70 -26.41
C PRO A 129 -2.37 25.71 -26.86
N ARG A 130 -2.63 27.01 -26.66
CA ARG A 130 -1.71 28.11 -26.99
C ARG A 130 -0.44 28.17 -26.13
N ASP A 131 -0.50 27.70 -24.88
CA ASP A 131 0.60 27.83 -23.91
C ASP A 131 1.46 26.54 -23.82
N ARG A 132 1.10 25.50 -24.60
CA ARG A 132 1.73 24.17 -24.57
C ARG A 132 3.23 24.20 -24.83
N LEU A 133 3.67 24.95 -25.83
CA LEU A 133 5.09 25.03 -26.20
C LEU A 133 5.89 25.75 -25.10
N GLN A 134 5.34 26.85 -24.57
CA GLN A 134 5.97 27.63 -23.51
C GLN A 134 6.12 26.81 -22.23
N GLN A 135 5.06 26.12 -21.80
CA GLN A 135 5.14 25.27 -20.61
C GLN A 135 6.07 24.06 -20.83
N ARG A 136 6.07 23.45 -22.01
CA ARG A 136 7.00 22.35 -22.32
C ARG A 136 8.45 22.82 -22.20
N TRP A 137 8.78 23.96 -22.80
CA TRP A 137 10.12 24.54 -22.73
C TRP A 137 10.54 24.85 -21.28
N MET A 138 9.65 25.48 -20.50
CA MET A 138 9.88 25.73 -19.07
C MET A 138 10.11 24.43 -18.29
N LEU A 139 9.33 23.37 -18.54
CA LEU A 139 9.52 22.08 -17.87
C LEU A 139 10.84 21.41 -18.27
N ASP A 140 11.25 21.52 -19.53
CA ASP A 140 12.53 20.99 -20.02
C ASP A 140 13.72 21.76 -19.40
N GLU A 141 13.60 23.07 -19.23
CA GLU A 141 14.58 23.91 -18.54
C GLU A 141 14.70 23.56 -17.06
N ILE A 142 13.58 23.39 -16.35
CA ILE A 142 13.58 22.89 -14.96
C ILE A 142 14.25 21.52 -14.88
N ARG A 143 13.94 20.59 -15.80
CA ARG A 143 14.58 19.27 -15.82
C ARG A 143 16.09 19.35 -16.03
N ALA A 144 16.55 20.23 -16.91
CA ALA A 144 17.97 20.47 -17.15
C ALA A 144 18.65 21.00 -15.88
N HIS A 145 18.02 21.96 -15.19
CA HIS A 145 18.50 22.47 -13.91
C HIS A 145 18.58 21.42 -12.81
N LEU A 146 17.63 20.47 -12.77
CA LEU A 146 17.62 19.38 -11.79
C LEU A 146 18.51 18.19 -12.18
N GLY A 147 18.89 18.06 -13.45
CA GLY A 147 19.58 16.89 -14.01
C GLY A 147 21.10 16.89 -13.89
N GLY A 148 21.71 17.89 -13.23
CA GLY A 148 23.16 17.96 -13.03
C GLY A 148 23.60 17.25 -11.74
N SER A 149 24.65 16.44 -11.83
CA SER A 149 25.30 15.81 -10.66
C SER A 149 26.46 16.65 -10.09
N GLU A 150 26.83 17.73 -10.76
CA GLU A 150 27.93 18.59 -10.33
C GLU A 150 27.54 19.41 -9.12
N GLU A 151 28.41 19.40 -8.10
CA GLU A 151 28.29 20.27 -6.93
C GLU A 151 28.38 21.73 -7.38
N ARG A 152 27.39 22.52 -6.95
CA ARG A 152 27.31 23.94 -7.26
C ARG A 152 27.82 24.77 -6.07
N PRO A 153 28.55 25.86 -6.30
CA PRO A 153 28.88 26.77 -5.22
C PRO A 153 27.60 27.40 -4.64
N ASP A 154 27.63 27.82 -3.38
CA ASP A 154 26.48 28.38 -2.65
C ASP A 154 25.72 29.47 -3.42
N ARG A 155 26.45 30.42 -4.04
CA ARG A 155 25.84 31.48 -4.84
C ARG A 155 25.01 30.93 -6.02
N ALA A 156 25.44 29.81 -6.61
CA ALA A 156 24.71 29.15 -7.69
C ALA A 156 23.50 28.35 -7.16
N LEU A 157 23.51 27.89 -5.90
CA LEU A 157 22.32 27.31 -5.26
C LEU A 157 21.24 28.37 -5.01
N ASP A 158 21.63 29.55 -4.52
CA ASP A 158 20.70 30.66 -4.31
C ASP A 158 20.08 31.13 -5.62
N LEU A 159 20.90 31.27 -6.67
CA LEU A 159 20.42 31.59 -8.03
C LEU A 159 19.48 30.50 -8.56
N LEU A 160 19.83 29.23 -8.40
CA LEU A 160 18.96 28.12 -8.81
C LEU A 160 17.58 28.19 -8.15
N GLN A 161 17.53 28.45 -6.85
CA GLN A 161 16.26 28.58 -6.12
C GLN A 161 15.40 29.73 -6.68
N SER A 162 16.01 30.89 -6.93
CA SER A 162 15.32 32.04 -7.51
C SER A 162 14.87 31.78 -8.95
N ASP A 163 15.73 31.19 -9.77
CA ASP A 163 15.48 30.94 -11.19
C ASP A 163 14.32 29.97 -11.36
N LEU A 164 14.32 28.85 -10.64
CA LEU A 164 13.22 27.87 -10.67
C LEU A 164 11.88 28.51 -10.27
N SER A 165 11.87 29.35 -9.24
CA SER A 165 10.67 30.06 -8.80
C SER A 165 10.19 31.09 -9.83
N GLN A 166 11.11 31.84 -10.43
CA GLN A 166 10.81 32.83 -11.46
C GLN A 166 10.30 32.19 -12.74
N LEU A 167 10.92 31.10 -13.20
CA LEU A 167 10.50 30.36 -14.39
C LEU A 167 9.02 30.00 -14.33
N VAL A 168 8.55 29.48 -13.20
CA VAL A 168 7.13 29.14 -13.03
C VAL A 168 6.25 30.39 -12.96
N ARG A 169 6.61 31.38 -12.14
CA ARG A 169 5.78 32.59 -11.95
C ARG A 169 5.57 33.38 -13.24
N TRP A 170 6.62 33.57 -14.03
CA TRP A 170 6.55 34.38 -15.24
C TRP A 170 5.93 33.65 -16.43
N ARG A 171 6.12 32.32 -16.53
CA ARG A 171 5.69 31.54 -17.69
C ARG A 171 4.32 30.88 -17.50
N VAL A 172 3.88 30.67 -16.26
CA VAL A 172 2.58 30.07 -15.96
C VAL A 172 1.88 30.86 -14.85
N PRO A 173 1.25 32.01 -15.18
CA PRO A 173 0.55 32.84 -14.19
C PRO A 173 -0.60 32.12 -13.47
N SER A 174 -1.12 31.04 -14.06
CA SER A 174 -2.15 30.18 -13.46
C SER A 174 -1.60 29.15 -12.47
N ALA A 175 -0.29 29.07 -12.27
CA ALA A 175 0.30 28.16 -11.31
C ALA A 175 -0.07 28.58 -9.88
N VAL A 176 -0.60 27.63 -9.10
CA VAL A 176 -0.94 27.89 -7.70
C VAL A 176 0.30 27.63 -6.84
N ARG A 177 0.70 28.62 -6.06
CA ARG A 177 1.80 28.52 -5.11
C ARG A 177 1.27 28.19 -3.72
N VAL A 178 1.77 27.11 -3.11
CA VAL A 178 1.49 26.72 -1.73
C VAL A 178 2.79 26.76 -0.95
N GLU A 179 2.86 27.59 0.08
CA GLU A 179 4.03 27.65 0.95
C GLU A 179 3.97 26.47 1.94
N PHE A 180 5.13 25.96 2.35
CA PHE A 180 5.20 24.83 3.27
C PHE A 180 6.34 24.92 4.27
N ALA A 181 6.15 24.22 5.40
CA ALA A 181 7.17 23.93 6.38
C ALA A 181 7.03 22.48 6.85
N LEU A 182 8.02 21.66 6.57
CA LEU A 182 8.09 20.26 6.96
C LEU A 182 9.17 20.07 8.01
N MET A 183 8.78 19.73 9.22
CA MET A 183 9.72 19.45 10.31
C MET A 183 10.18 17.98 10.24
N ARG A 184 11.38 17.69 10.76
CA ARG A 184 11.92 16.32 10.84
C ARG A 184 11.06 15.35 11.66
N THR A 185 10.29 15.88 12.62
CA THR A 185 9.25 15.15 13.36
C THR A 185 8.09 14.66 12.47
N GLY A 186 8.02 15.14 11.23
CA GLY A 186 6.95 14.88 10.27
C GLY A 186 5.80 15.87 10.35
N GLU A 187 5.82 16.81 11.29
CA GLU A 187 4.82 17.88 11.32
C GLU A 187 4.93 18.70 10.03
N LEU A 188 3.81 18.85 9.32
CA LEU A 188 3.72 19.64 8.11
C LEU A 188 2.78 20.82 8.31
N ARG A 189 3.23 21.99 7.85
CA ARG A 189 2.43 23.21 7.71
C ARG A 189 2.34 23.59 6.25
N LEU A 190 1.13 23.95 5.83
CA LEU A 190 0.87 24.51 4.50
C LEU A 190 0.12 25.82 4.68
N TRP A 191 0.45 26.84 3.89
CA TRP A 191 -0.28 28.10 3.91
C TRP A 191 -0.23 28.80 2.55
N TYR A 192 -1.06 29.84 2.42
CA TYR A 192 -1.11 30.70 1.24
C TYR A 192 -0.61 32.09 1.61
N SER A 193 0.16 32.71 0.69
CA SER A 193 0.50 34.12 0.77
C SER A 193 -0.71 34.99 0.39
N GLU A 194 -0.70 36.24 0.83
CA GLU A 194 -1.75 37.22 0.48
C GLU A 194 -1.88 37.41 -1.04
N GLU A 195 -0.78 37.32 -1.78
CA GLU A 195 -0.77 37.37 -3.25
C GLU A 195 -1.68 36.30 -3.87
N VAL A 196 -1.63 35.07 -3.37
CA VAL A 196 -2.47 33.98 -3.89
C VAL A 196 -3.95 34.22 -3.52
N LEU A 197 -4.22 34.79 -2.35
CA LEU A 197 -5.59 35.13 -1.94
C LEU A 197 -6.17 36.25 -2.82
N ALA A 198 -5.34 37.21 -3.25
CA ALA A 198 -5.74 38.30 -4.14
C ALA A 198 -6.16 37.83 -5.55
N THR A 199 -5.78 36.61 -5.95
CA THR A 199 -6.20 36.03 -7.26
C THR A 199 -7.68 35.65 -7.32
N GLY A 200 -8.41 35.70 -6.19
CA GLY A 200 -9.83 35.38 -6.14
C GLY A 200 -10.16 33.89 -6.08
N ILE A 201 -9.16 33.03 -5.83
CA ILE A 201 -9.38 31.59 -5.60
C ILE A 201 -10.28 31.40 -4.37
N LYS A 202 -11.35 30.62 -4.53
CA LYS A 202 -12.31 30.37 -3.44
C LYS A 202 -11.66 29.53 -2.34
N ARG A 203 -12.10 29.73 -1.10
CA ARG A 203 -11.60 28.99 0.07
C ARG A 203 -11.66 27.47 -0.08
N GLU A 204 -12.72 26.94 -0.70
CA GLU A 204 -12.87 25.50 -0.94
C GLU A 204 -11.78 24.96 -1.88
N GLN A 205 -11.41 25.73 -2.90
CA GLN A 205 -10.36 25.38 -3.85
C GLN A 205 -8.99 25.41 -3.16
N LEU A 206 -8.73 26.39 -2.29
CA LEU A 206 -7.50 26.44 -1.48
C LEU A 206 -7.32 25.17 -0.65
N TYR A 207 -8.39 24.66 -0.03
CA TYR A 207 -8.29 23.41 0.73
C TYR A 207 -7.97 22.21 -0.17
N VAL A 208 -8.58 22.12 -1.36
CA VAL A 208 -8.29 21.06 -2.33
C VAL A 208 -6.82 21.12 -2.79
N HIS A 209 -6.32 22.32 -3.12
CA HIS A 209 -4.93 22.54 -3.50
C HIS A 209 -3.96 22.17 -2.38
N ALA A 210 -4.22 22.61 -1.14
CA ALA A 210 -3.40 22.25 0.02
C ALA A 210 -3.40 20.73 0.27
N ARG A 211 -4.55 20.06 0.13
CA ARG A 211 -4.64 18.61 0.28
C ARG A 211 -3.85 17.86 -0.79
N GLN A 212 -3.88 18.31 -2.04
CA GLN A 212 -3.07 17.72 -3.11
C GLN A 212 -1.57 17.99 -2.89
N ALA A 213 -1.20 19.20 -2.45
CA ALA A 213 0.18 19.53 -2.07
C ALA A 213 0.70 18.66 -0.91
N TYR A 214 -0.16 18.40 0.08
CA TYR A 214 0.13 17.49 1.18
C TYR A 214 0.46 16.08 0.69
N PHE A 215 -0.39 15.49 -0.18
CA PHE A 215 -0.13 14.16 -0.70
C PHE A 215 1.07 14.11 -1.65
N PHE A 216 1.31 15.17 -2.41
CA PHE A 216 2.54 15.30 -3.20
C PHE A 216 3.78 15.29 -2.32
N LEU A 217 3.83 16.14 -1.29
CA LEU A 217 4.97 16.18 -0.37
C LEU A 217 5.15 14.84 0.36
N LYS A 218 4.05 14.26 0.86
CA LYS A 218 4.08 12.95 1.52
C LYS A 218 4.66 11.89 0.61
N ASP A 219 4.28 11.90 -0.67
CA ASP A 219 4.87 11.01 -1.65
C ASP A 219 6.38 11.27 -1.83
N MET A 220 6.81 12.52 -1.97
CA MET A 220 8.24 12.81 -2.20
C MET A 220 9.13 12.44 -1.01
N VAL A 221 8.59 12.48 0.21
CA VAL A 221 9.35 12.24 1.45
C VAL A 221 9.31 10.78 1.89
N HIS A 222 8.23 10.06 1.60
CA HIS A 222 8.03 8.71 2.13
C HIS A 222 8.43 7.64 1.12
N HIS A 223 9.33 6.74 1.56
CA HIS A 223 9.59 5.50 0.88
C HIS A 223 8.63 4.40 1.37
N HIS A 224 7.78 3.90 0.47
CA HIS A 224 6.87 2.79 0.74
C HIS A 224 7.61 1.44 0.80
N THR A 225 8.48 1.23 1.80
CA THR A 225 9.17 -0.05 1.98
C THR A 225 8.28 -1.11 2.61
N HIS A 226 7.33 -0.71 3.46
CA HIS A 226 6.59 -1.64 4.33
C HIS A 226 5.07 -1.66 4.12
N HIS A 227 4.53 -0.80 3.25
CA HIS A 227 3.08 -0.71 3.02
C HIS A 227 2.75 -0.26 1.60
N GLU A 228 1.53 -0.55 1.16
CA GLU A 228 1.07 -0.10 -0.16
C GLU A 228 0.89 1.43 -0.18
N PRO A 229 1.17 2.10 -1.30
CA PRO A 229 0.96 3.56 -1.44
C PRO A 229 -0.46 4.02 -1.11
N SER A 230 -1.46 3.15 -1.29
CA SER A 230 -2.85 3.42 -0.93
C SER A 230 -3.06 3.72 0.56
N SER A 231 -2.20 3.19 1.43
CA SER A 231 -2.26 3.46 2.88
C SER A 231 -1.63 4.79 3.30
N ASP A 232 -1.01 5.52 2.37
CA ASP A 232 -0.56 6.89 2.65
C ASP A 232 -1.71 7.90 2.73
N GLN A 233 -2.96 7.48 2.51
CA GLN A 233 -4.13 8.35 2.71
C GLN A 233 -4.65 8.35 4.16
N ILE A 234 -4.01 7.64 5.09
CA ILE A 234 -4.52 7.50 6.47
C ILE A 234 -4.47 8.82 7.26
N THR A 235 -3.43 9.63 7.09
CA THR A 235 -3.25 10.86 7.87
C THR A 235 -3.98 12.03 7.22
N PRO A 236 -4.83 12.78 7.95
CA PRO A 236 -5.59 13.90 7.39
C PRO A 236 -4.75 15.17 7.30
N LEU A 237 -5.16 16.08 6.41
CA LEU A 237 -4.80 17.49 6.44
C LEU A 237 -5.95 18.25 7.11
N VAL A 238 -5.66 19.06 8.11
CA VAL A 238 -6.68 19.77 8.91
C VAL A 238 -6.44 21.28 8.81
N PRO A 239 -7.47 22.09 8.53
CA PRO A 239 -7.33 23.55 8.56
C PRO A 239 -7.06 24.02 9.99
N VAL A 240 -6.08 24.90 10.15
CA VAL A 240 -5.74 25.56 11.42
C VAL A 240 -5.94 27.05 11.23
N ASN A 241 -6.92 27.62 11.90
CA ASN A 241 -7.16 29.06 11.84
C ASN A 241 -6.20 29.75 12.80
N THR A 242 -5.30 30.58 12.30
CA THR A 242 -4.27 31.22 13.12
C THR A 242 -4.59 32.68 13.49
N LEU A 243 -5.68 33.25 12.96
CA LEU A 243 -6.05 34.66 13.21
C LEU A 243 -6.64 34.92 14.60
N ASP A 244 -7.11 33.87 15.27
CA ASP A 244 -7.77 33.93 16.56
C ASP A 244 -7.08 32.90 17.45
N ALA A 245 -6.51 33.34 18.57
CA ALA A 245 -5.67 32.49 19.44
C ALA A 245 -6.45 31.29 19.98
N ASP A 246 -7.72 31.47 20.37
CA ASP A 246 -8.56 30.39 20.87
C ASP A 246 -8.86 29.39 19.73
N ARG A 247 -9.13 29.90 18.52
CA ARG A 247 -9.32 29.04 17.33
C ARG A 247 -8.04 28.37 16.88
N HIS A 248 -6.88 29.00 17.05
CA HIS A 248 -5.57 28.45 16.72
C HIS A 248 -5.29 27.25 17.62
N ARG A 249 -5.40 27.44 18.94
CA ARG A 249 -5.25 26.37 19.90
C ARG A 249 -6.25 25.23 19.67
N ALA A 250 -7.53 25.55 19.44
CA ALA A 250 -8.53 24.54 19.11
C ALA A 250 -8.19 23.79 17.81
N GLY A 251 -7.63 24.48 16.81
CA GLY A 251 -7.12 23.89 15.57
C GLY A 251 -5.91 22.98 15.80
N GLU A 252 -4.97 23.39 16.64
CA GLU A 252 -3.81 22.60 17.08
C GLU A 252 -4.21 21.31 17.78
N GLU A 253 -5.18 21.38 18.70
CA GLU A 253 -5.71 20.21 19.40
C GLU A 253 -6.53 19.32 18.44
N LYS A 254 -7.33 19.93 17.56
CA LYS A 254 -8.13 19.21 16.57
C LYS A 254 -7.27 18.41 15.62
N TRP A 255 -6.23 18.98 15.00
CA TRP A 255 -5.46 18.26 14.00
C TRP A 255 -4.75 17.04 14.61
N ARG A 256 -4.18 17.17 15.81
CA ARG A 256 -3.53 16.05 16.50
C ARG A 256 -4.51 14.93 16.83
N ARG A 257 -5.68 15.30 17.33
CA ARG A 257 -6.76 14.34 17.63
C ARG A 257 -7.21 13.61 16.36
N GLU A 258 -7.46 14.33 15.27
CA GLU A 258 -7.87 13.76 13.98
C GLU A 258 -6.80 12.83 13.40
N THR A 259 -5.52 13.21 13.46
CA THR A 259 -4.40 12.36 13.01
C THR A 259 -4.33 11.06 13.80
N LEU A 260 -4.33 11.13 15.13
CA LEU A 260 -4.27 9.97 16.01
C LEU A 260 -5.50 9.06 15.85
N TRP A 261 -6.69 9.67 15.74
CA TRP A 261 -7.94 8.94 15.54
C TRP A 261 -7.99 8.24 14.19
N SER A 262 -7.52 8.88 13.12
CA SER A 262 -7.48 8.28 11.79
C SER A 262 -6.53 7.08 11.73
N LEU A 263 -5.35 7.18 12.36
CA LEU A 263 -4.42 6.06 12.51
C LEU A 263 -5.06 4.90 13.29
N SER A 264 -5.71 5.20 14.41
CA SER A 264 -6.36 4.19 15.26
C SER A 264 -7.49 3.46 14.53
N ARG A 265 -8.35 4.18 13.80
CA ARG A 265 -9.42 3.58 12.99
C ARG A 265 -8.88 2.72 11.85
N ALA A 266 -7.76 3.12 11.23
CA ALA A 266 -7.12 2.32 10.20
C ALA A 266 -6.59 1.00 10.76
N VAL A 267 -5.95 1.02 11.93
CA VAL A 267 -5.51 -0.19 12.66
C VAL A 267 -6.71 -1.08 12.97
N GLU A 268 -7.75 -0.53 13.58
CA GLU A 268 -8.94 -1.30 13.95
C GLU A 268 -9.60 -1.97 12.74
N LYS A 269 -9.73 -1.24 11.62
CA LYS A 269 -10.28 -1.79 10.37
C LYS A 269 -9.46 -2.98 9.86
N LEU A 270 -8.12 -2.88 9.89
CA LEU A 270 -7.22 -3.95 9.44
C LEU A 270 -7.21 -5.14 10.39
N VAL A 271 -7.25 -4.91 11.71
CA VAL A 271 -7.35 -5.96 12.72
C VAL A 271 -8.66 -6.72 12.58
N ARG A 272 -9.79 -6.02 12.40
CA ARG A 272 -11.11 -6.63 12.16
C ARG A 272 -11.15 -7.47 10.87
N ALA A 273 -10.35 -7.13 9.86
CA ALA A 273 -10.25 -7.93 8.65
C ALA A 273 -9.56 -9.29 8.89
N GLY A 274 -8.70 -9.39 9.91
CA GLY A 274 -8.14 -10.65 10.41
C GLY A 274 -7.12 -11.35 9.49
N LYS A 275 -6.87 -10.82 8.29
CA LYS A 275 -5.90 -11.44 7.36
C LYS A 275 -4.48 -11.18 7.81
N LEU A 276 -3.60 -12.15 7.61
CA LEU A 276 -2.20 -12.05 8.00
C LEU A 276 -1.49 -10.81 7.42
N ILE A 277 -1.79 -10.44 6.16
CA ILE A 277 -1.22 -9.24 5.53
C ILE A 277 -1.76 -7.96 6.16
N ASP A 278 -3.06 -7.92 6.45
CA ASP A 278 -3.74 -6.76 7.05
C ASP A 278 -3.26 -6.56 8.48
N LEU A 279 -3.10 -7.64 9.26
CA LEU A 279 -2.54 -7.60 10.61
C LEU A 279 -1.09 -7.08 10.63
N ARG A 280 -0.25 -7.51 9.68
CA ARG A 280 1.13 -6.98 9.54
C ARG A 280 1.13 -5.50 9.16
N GLN A 281 0.21 -5.08 8.29
CA GLN A 281 0.04 -3.67 7.94
C GLN A 281 -0.44 -2.86 9.15
N ALA A 282 -1.36 -3.40 9.95
CA ALA A 282 -1.83 -2.79 11.19
C ALA A 282 -0.69 -2.55 12.17
N MET A 283 0.26 -3.49 12.30
CA MET A 283 1.48 -3.31 13.11
C MET A 283 2.35 -2.14 12.64
N GLY A 284 2.49 -1.95 11.32
CA GLY A 284 3.19 -0.80 10.76
C GLY A 284 2.50 0.53 11.10
N ILE A 285 1.17 0.58 10.97
CA ILE A 285 0.39 1.78 11.30
C ILE A 285 0.40 2.06 12.81
N LEU A 286 0.38 1.02 13.65
CA LEU A 286 0.55 1.14 15.10
C LEU A 286 1.89 1.78 15.47
N ALA A 287 2.97 1.43 14.77
CA ALA A 287 4.27 2.07 15.00
C ALA A 287 4.22 3.57 14.67
N TYR A 288 3.52 3.97 13.60
CA TYR A 288 3.29 5.39 13.30
C TYR A 288 2.42 6.08 14.37
N ALA A 289 1.35 5.44 14.82
CA ALA A 289 0.46 5.99 15.84
C ALA A 289 1.20 6.22 17.18
N ASP A 290 2.01 5.25 17.60
CA ASP A 290 2.85 5.34 18.79
C ASP A 290 3.92 6.43 18.65
N ALA A 291 4.60 6.52 17.50
CA ALA A 291 5.57 7.57 17.23
C ALA A 291 4.92 8.97 17.30
N PHE A 292 3.77 9.17 16.66
CA PHE A 292 3.03 10.43 16.70
C PHE A 292 2.59 10.81 18.11
N GLN A 293 2.08 9.82 18.87
CA GLN A 293 1.67 9.98 20.27
C GLN A 293 2.82 10.41 21.17
N LYS A 294 4.04 9.93 20.92
CA LYS A 294 5.22 10.29 21.71
C LYS A 294 5.81 11.64 21.33
N THR A 295 5.76 12.03 20.05
CA THR A 295 6.57 13.15 19.55
C THR A 295 5.80 14.44 19.30
N LEU A 296 4.51 14.38 18.95
CA LEU A 296 3.75 15.58 18.59
C LEU A 296 2.48 15.75 19.40
N LEU A 297 1.84 14.65 19.81
CA LEU A 297 0.61 14.71 20.60
C LEU A 297 0.73 15.50 21.92
N PRO A 298 1.82 15.37 22.72
CA PRO A 298 1.94 16.02 24.02
C PRO A 298 2.21 17.53 23.97
N TYR A 299 2.39 18.10 22.78
CA TYR A 299 2.87 19.47 22.61
C TYR A 299 1.90 20.27 21.73
N LEU A 300 1.60 21.52 22.07
CA LEU A 300 0.90 22.49 21.22
C LEU A 300 1.87 23.61 20.84
N ARG A 301 1.70 24.22 19.67
CA ARG A 301 2.42 25.46 19.36
C ARG A 301 1.84 26.61 20.17
N LYS A 302 2.71 27.51 20.65
CA LYS A 302 2.30 28.68 21.43
C LYS A 302 1.79 29.77 20.52
N ASP A 303 0.63 30.35 20.82
CA ASP A 303 -0.03 31.35 19.95
C ASP A 303 0.86 32.57 19.69
N SER A 304 1.49 33.11 20.74
CA SER A 304 2.35 34.29 20.64
C SER A 304 3.69 34.04 19.94
N ARG A 305 4.15 32.78 19.94
CA ARG A 305 5.46 32.37 19.43
C ARG A 305 5.33 30.96 18.87
N PRO A 306 4.84 30.81 17.63
CA PRO A 306 4.48 29.50 17.12
C PRO A 306 5.66 28.58 16.88
N SER A 307 6.91 29.08 16.92
CA SER A 307 8.13 28.26 16.99
C SER A 307 8.35 27.58 18.35
N GLU A 308 7.72 28.06 19.42
CA GLU A 308 7.75 27.48 20.76
C GLU A 308 6.59 26.49 20.97
N PHE A 309 6.79 25.56 21.92
CA PHE A 309 5.81 24.56 22.28
C PHE A 309 5.38 24.70 23.75
N ILE A 310 4.12 24.41 24.03
CA ILE A 310 3.55 24.29 25.37
C ILE A 310 2.99 22.88 25.59
N PRO A 311 2.90 22.39 26.84
CA PRO A 311 2.29 21.08 27.10
C PRO A 311 0.82 21.06 26.69
N ASN A 312 0.43 20.01 26.00
CA ASN A 312 -0.97 19.74 25.65
C ASN A 312 -1.68 19.07 26.84
N LYS A 313 -2.60 19.79 27.49
CA LYS A 313 -3.31 19.30 28.69
C LYS A 313 -4.51 18.40 28.37
N THR A 314 -5.03 18.45 27.14
CA THR A 314 -6.31 17.80 26.76
C THR A 314 -6.10 16.46 26.06
N VAL A 315 -4.89 15.89 26.15
CA VAL A 315 -4.53 14.67 25.43
C VAL A 315 -5.03 13.42 26.15
N HIS A 316 -5.85 12.65 25.44
CA HIS A 316 -6.05 11.23 25.75
C HIS A 316 -5.10 10.40 24.89
N SER A 317 -4.15 9.72 25.53
CA SER A 317 -3.27 8.75 24.88
C SER A 317 -3.97 7.40 24.78
N TYR A 318 -3.72 6.66 23.71
CA TYR A 318 -4.12 5.25 23.59
C TYR A 318 -3.03 4.34 24.14
N ASP A 319 -3.43 3.21 24.72
CA ASP A 319 -2.52 2.12 25.08
C ASP A 319 -2.17 1.28 23.83
N TYR A 320 -1.33 1.84 22.97
CA TYR A 320 -0.84 1.12 21.79
C TYR A 320 0.07 -0.06 22.14
N ALA A 321 0.62 -0.13 23.37
CA ALA A 321 1.41 -1.28 23.78
C ALA A 321 0.52 -2.53 23.87
N HIS A 322 -0.64 -2.41 24.53
CA HIS A 322 -1.61 -3.50 24.60
C HIS A 322 -2.17 -3.88 23.22
N ILE A 323 -2.54 -2.90 22.38
CA ILE A 323 -3.08 -3.18 21.03
C ILE A 323 -2.02 -3.86 20.15
N LYS A 324 -0.76 -3.45 20.27
CA LYS A 324 0.37 -4.05 19.56
C LYS A 324 0.59 -5.51 19.96
N GLU A 325 0.55 -5.81 21.25
CA GLU A 325 0.69 -7.19 21.74
C GLU A 325 -0.49 -8.06 21.31
N SER A 326 -1.72 -7.58 21.45
CA SER A 326 -2.91 -8.28 20.96
C SER A 326 -2.83 -8.56 19.44
N THR A 327 -2.41 -7.57 18.64
CA THR A 327 -2.22 -7.74 17.19
C THR A 327 -1.11 -8.75 16.89
N ARG A 328 -0.02 -8.77 17.67
CA ARG A 328 1.06 -9.75 17.53
C ARG A 328 0.56 -11.17 17.78
N VAL A 329 -0.19 -11.41 18.85
CA VAL A 329 -0.80 -12.71 19.13
C VAL A 329 -1.71 -13.15 17.98
N LEU A 330 -2.51 -12.25 17.41
CA LEU A 330 -3.34 -12.55 16.24
C LEU A 330 -2.50 -12.92 15.01
N ILE A 331 -1.36 -12.26 14.78
CA ILE A 331 -0.42 -12.61 13.71
C ILE A 331 0.14 -14.02 13.93
N GLU A 332 0.58 -14.34 15.13
CA GLU A 332 1.14 -15.65 15.48
C GLU A 332 0.09 -16.76 15.32
N GLN A 333 -1.15 -16.53 15.76
CA GLN A 333 -2.27 -17.44 15.53
C GLN A 333 -2.59 -17.62 14.04
N ALA A 334 -2.65 -16.53 13.26
CA ALA A 334 -2.89 -16.59 11.82
C ALA A 334 -1.75 -17.32 11.08
N GLN A 335 -0.51 -17.12 11.50
CA GLN A 335 0.64 -17.86 10.96
C GLN A 335 0.59 -19.34 11.33
N ALA A 336 0.30 -19.68 12.59
CA ALA A 336 0.18 -21.06 13.05
C ALA A 336 -0.92 -21.81 12.29
N ARG A 337 -2.10 -21.20 12.12
CA ARG A 337 -3.19 -21.76 11.29
C ARG A 337 -2.74 -21.98 9.86
N ARG A 338 -2.02 -21.03 9.26
CA ARG A 338 -1.49 -21.16 7.90
C ARG A 338 -0.47 -22.29 7.78
N THR A 339 0.46 -22.40 8.72
CA THR A 339 1.46 -23.47 8.76
C THR A 339 0.76 -24.82 8.92
N HIS A 340 -0.19 -24.94 9.86
CA HIS A 340 -0.98 -26.15 10.05
C HIS A 340 -1.73 -26.57 8.78
N ASN A 341 -2.43 -25.64 8.13
CA ASN A 341 -3.15 -25.91 6.87
C ASN A 341 -2.18 -26.33 5.75
N THR A 342 -0.99 -25.72 5.69
CA THR A 342 0.04 -26.08 4.70
C THR A 342 0.62 -27.46 4.98
N SER A 343 0.90 -27.80 6.23
CA SER A 343 1.37 -29.12 6.64
C SER A 343 0.32 -30.20 6.36
N MET A 344 -0.96 -29.93 6.65
CA MET A 344 -2.07 -30.82 6.31
C MET A 344 -2.18 -31.03 4.79
N LEU A 345 -2.00 -29.97 4.00
CA LEU A 345 -1.96 -30.05 2.54
C LEU A 345 -0.80 -30.93 2.05
N ILE A 346 0.41 -30.74 2.59
CA ILE A 346 1.58 -31.53 2.23
C ILE A 346 1.37 -33.00 2.62
N ALA A 347 0.86 -33.26 3.83
CA ALA A 347 0.56 -34.60 4.30
C ALA A 347 -0.51 -35.28 3.43
N ALA A 348 -1.57 -34.56 3.03
CA ALA A 348 -2.60 -35.09 2.15
C ALA A 348 -2.05 -35.40 0.75
N LEU A 349 -1.21 -34.53 0.19
CA LEU A 349 -0.55 -34.76 -1.09
C LEU A 349 0.40 -35.97 -1.02
N ALA A 350 1.25 -36.04 0.01
CA ALA A 350 2.17 -37.15 0.23
C ALA A 350 1.42 -38.47 0.40
N SER A 351 0.33 -38.49 1.18
CA SER A 351 -0.53 -39.66 1.36
C SER A 351 -1.17 -40.09 0.04
N SER A 352 -1.60 -39.13 -0.80
CA SER A 352 -2.15 -39.42 -2.12
C SER A 352 -1.11 -40.05 -3.05
N ILE A 353 0.12 -39.53 -3.07
CA ILE A 353 1.22 -40.09 -3.85
C ILE A 353 1.55 -41.51 -3.36
N ALA A 354 1.67 -41.71 -2.05
CA ALA A 354 1.93 -43.02 -1.47
C ALA A 354 0.85 -44.05 -1.84
N ALA A 355 -0.43 -43.64 -1.80
CA ALA A 355 -1.54 -44.49 -2.23
C ALA A 355 -1.46 -44.86 -3.72
N ILE A 356 -1.13 -43.91 -4.61
CA ILE A 356 -0.90 -44.19 -6.04
C ILE A 356 0.27 -45.16 -6.23
N SER A 357 1.40 -44.93 -5.55
CA SER A 357 2.58 -45.79 -5.66
C SER A 357 2.29 -47.23 -5.21
N LEU A 358 1.58 -47.39 -4.10
CA LEU A 358 1.15 -48.70 -3.61
C LEU A 358 0.24 -49.40 -4.64
N LEU A 359 -0.73 -48.67 -5.19
CA LEU A 359 -1.64 -49.20 -6.21
C LEU A 359 -0.89 -49.63 -7.48
N SER A 360 0.03 -48.79 -7.97
CA SER A 360 0.88 -49.11 -9.13
C SER A 360 1.76 -50.33 -8.87
N SER A 361 2.32 -50.47 -7.67
CA SER A 361 3.08 -51.65 -7.26
C SER A 361 2.24 -52.92 -7.27
N LEU A 362 0.99 -52.85 -6.78
CA LEU A 362 0.05 -53.97 -6.80
C LEU A 362 -0.31 -54.38 -8.23
N ILE A 363 -0.59 -53.41 -9.10
CA ILE A 363 -0.86 -53.65 -10.53
C ILE A 363 0.35 -54.29 -11.21
N SER A 364 1.56 -53.77 -10.98
CA SER A 364 2.80 -54.31 -11.55
C SER A 364 3.06 -55.75 -11.11
N THR A 365 2.90 -56.05 -9.81
CA THR A 365 3.07 -57.40 -9.28
C THR A 365 2.03 -58.36 -9.87
N HIS A 366 0.80 -57.90 -10.07
CA HIS A 366 -0.23 -58.70 -10.72
C HIS A 366 0.09 -59.01 -12.18
N ASN A 367 0.48 -58.00 -12.98
CA ASN A 367 0.85 -58.21 -14.38
C ASN A 367 2.05 -59.17 -14.51
N SER A 368 3.02 -59.08 -13.59
CA SER A 368 4.15 -60.01 -13.57
C SER A 368 3.75 -61.48 -13.32
N LYS A 369 2.61 -61.74 -12.67
CA LYS A 369 2.06 -63.10 -12.51
C LYS A 369 1.34 -63.59 -13.76
N ILE A 370 0.72 -62.70 -14.54
CA ILE A 370 0.04 -63.03 -15.80
C ILE A 370 1.05 -63.32 -16.91
N ASP A 371 2.15 -62.58 -16.97
CA ASP A 371 3.19 -62.74 -18.00
C ASP A 371 4.14 -63.94 -17.74
N MET A 372 3.98 -64.67 -16.63
CA MET A 372 4.68 -65.94 -16.47
C MET A 372 4.02 -67.00 -17.38
N PRO A 373 4.74 -67.57 -18.37
CA PRO A 373 4.19 -68.67 -19.15
C PRO A 373 3.83 -69.83 -18.20
N PRO A 374 2.74 -70.58 -18.45
CA PRO A 374 2.31 -71.66 -17.60
C PRO A 374 3.31 -72.83 -17.67
N LYS A 375 4.37 -72.77 -16.86
CA LYS A 375 5.29 -73.88 -16.61
C LYS A 375 5.61 -73.97 -15.13
N ALA A 376 4.87 -74.87 -14.48
CA ALA A 376 5.32 -75.75 -13.39
C ALA A 376 6.09 -75.09 -12.22
N TRP A 377 5.51 -74.09 -11.56
CA TRP A 377 5.93 -73.72 -10.20
C TRP A 377 4.89 -74.12 -9.17
N GLN A 378 4.96 -75.39 -8.77
CA GLN A 378 4.46 -75.84 -7.47
C GLN A 378 5.47 -75.41 -6.39
N ARG A 379 5.26 -74.23 -5.81
CA ARG A 379 5.77 -73.95 -4.46
C ARG A 379 4.60 -73.46 -3.58
N PRO A 380 4.47 -73.98 -2.35
CA PRO A 380 3.41 -73.58 -1.44
C PRO A 380 3.75 -72.20 -0.87
N GLY A 381 3.29 -71.15 -1.54
CA GLY A 381 3.33 -69.77 -1.05
C GLY A 381 2.04 -69.47 -0.29
N LEU A 382 2.19 -69.11 0.98
CA LEU A 382 1.19 -69.14 2.06
C LEU A 382 -0.09 -68.28 1.93
N ILE A 383 -0.36 -67.60 0.82
CA ILE A 383 -1.62 -66.84 0.64
C ILE A 383 -2.02 -66.87 -0.84
N ASP A 384 -2.88 -67.81 -1.20
CA ASP A 384 -3.56 -67.83 -2.49
C ASP A 384 -4.81 -66.94 -2.40
N LEU A 385 -4.65 -65.66 -2.74
CA LEU A 385 -5.76 -64.73 -2.88
C LEU A 385 -6.51 -65.08 -4.17
N ASN A 386 -7.36 -66.11 -4.11
CA ASN A 386 -8.36 -66.44 -5.14
C ASN A 386 -9.41 -65.31 -5.22
N LEU A 387 -8.99 -64.16 -5.72
CA LEU A 387 -9.88 -63.04 -6.03
C LEU A 387 -10.58 -63.35 -7.36
N PRO A 388 -11.93 -63.28 -7.41
CA PRO A 388 -12.69 -63.50 -8.64
C PRO A 388 -12.19 -62.59 -9.77
N GLN A 389 -12.18 -63.07 -11.01
CA GLN A 389 -11.68 -62.33 -12.18
C GLN A 389 -12.32 -60.93 -12.35
N GLY A 390 -13.58 -60.75 -11.93
CA GLY A 390 -14.25 -59.44 -11.90
C GLY A 390 -13.64 -58.44 -10.91
N TRP A 391 -13.04 -58.90 -9.81
CA TRP A 391 -12.27 -58.04 -8.90
C TRP A 391 -10.95 -57.57 -9.52
N LEU A 392 -10.32 -58.39 -10.35
CA LEU A 392 -9.08 -58.04 -11.04
C LEU A 392 -9.30 -56.99 -12.14
N GLU A 393 -10.39 -57.11 -12.91
CA GLU A 393 -10.80 -56.06 -13.87
C GLU A 393 -11.19 -54.75 -13.17
N PHE A 394 -11.82 -54.84 -12.00
CA PHE A 394 -12.11 -53.68 -11.16
C PHE A 394 -10.82 -53.00 -10.65
N VAL A 395 -9.84 -53.79 -10.20
CA VAL A 395 -8.54 -53.30 -9.73
C VAL A 395 -7.71 -52.69 -10.87
N ALA A 396 -7.77 -53.24 -12.08
CA ALA A 396 -7.11 -52.68 -13.26
C ALA A 396 -7.70 -51.31 -13.70
N ARG A 397 -8.94 -50.98 -13.30
CA ARG A 397 -9.57 -49.66 -13.50
C ARG A 397 -9.26 -48.64 -12.38
N LEU A 398 -8.67 -49.09 -11.26
CA LEU A 398 -8.32 -48.22 -10.13
C LEU A 398 -7.23 -47.15 -10.39
N PRO A 399 -6.22 -47.28 -11.28
CA PRO A 399 -5.20 -46.23 -11.41
C PRO A 399 -5.80 -44.92 -11.94
N PHE A 400 -6.87 -45.00 -12.73
CA PHE A 400 -7.59 -43.83 -13.22
C PHE A 400 -8.49 -43.22 -12.14
N ILE A 401 -9.13 -44.05 -11.29
CA ILE A 401 -9.84 -43.58 -10.09
C ILE A 401 -8.87 -42.88 -9.14
N ALA A 402 -7.63 -43.40 -8.99
CA ALA A 402 -6.60 -42.76 -8.19
C ALA A 402 -6.22 -41.38 -8.73
N ILE A 403 -6.08 -41.22 -10.05
CA ILE A 403 -5.84 -39.90 -10.69
C ILE A 403 -7.01 -38.94 -10.43
N VAL A 404 -8.26 -39.39 -10.56
CA VAL A 404 -9.44 -38.56 -10.28
C VAL A 404 -9.50 -38.16 -8.81
N VAL A 405 -9.25 -39.10 -7.89
CA VAL A 405 -9.19 -38.85 -6.45
C VAL A 405 -8.09 -37.85 -6.12
N VAL A 406 -6.92 -37.95 -6.75
CA VAL A 406 -5.82 -36.99 -6.58
C VAL A 406 -6.20 -35.62 -7.15
N CYS A 407 -6.81 -35.54 -8.33
CA CYS A 407 -7.27 -34.28 -8.92
C CYS A 407 -8.37 -33.61 -8.07
N VAL A 408 -9.32 -34.39 -7.54
CA VAL A 408 -10.38 -33.92 -6.64
C VAL A 408 -9.80 -33.50 -5.29
N ALA A 409 -8.87 -34.27 -4.73
CA ALA A 409 -8.16 -33.93 -3.51
C ALA A 409 -7.37 -32.63 -3.70
N VAL A 410 -6.55 -32.50 -4.74
CA VAL A 410 -5.79 -31.28 -5.07
C VAL A 410 -6.72 -30.09 -5.31
N SER A 411 -7.89 -30.29 -5.92
CA SER A 411 -8.88 -29.23 -6.15
C SER A 411 -9.58 -28.80 -4.86
N LEU A 412 -10.01 -29.74 -4.01
CA LEU A 412 -10.59 -29.47 -2.69
C LEU A 412 -9.57 -28.81 -1.76
N ILE A 413 -8.34 -29.28 -1.78
CA ILE A 413 -7.21 -28.72 -1.05
C ILE A 413 -6.91 -27.30 -1.55
N SER A 414 -6.88 -27.10 -2.87
CA SER A 414 -6.73 -25.76 -3.46
C SER A 414 -7.87 -24.82 -3.06
N LEU A 415 -9.10 -25.32 -2.98
CA LEU A 415 -10.27 -24.56 -2.52
C LEU A 415 -10.19 -24.21 -1.03
N LEU A 416 -9.88 -25.18 -0.16
CA LEU A 416 -9.73 -24.99 1.28
C LEU A 416 -8.56 -24.06 1.64
N VAL A 417 -7.52 -24.05 0.81
CA VAL A 417 -6.37 -23.14 0.97
C VAL A 417 -6.57 -21.81 0.24
N SER A 418 -7.54 -21.71 -0.68
CA SER A 418 -7.81 -20.48 -1.45
C SER A 418 -8.40 -19.35 -0.62
N ASP A 419 -8.95 -19.63 0.56
CA ASP A 419 -9.60 -18.60 1.38
C ASP A 419 -8.62 -17.56 1.93
N ASP A 420 -7.29 -17.81 1.97
CA ASP A 420 -6.32 -16.81 2.44
C ASP A 420 -4.97 -16.71 1.69
N GLY A 421 -4.88 -17.19 0.45
CA GLY A 421 -3.91 -16.64 -0.51
C GLY A 421 -2.62 -17.41 -0.76
N VAL A 422 -2.72 -18.56 -1.42
CA VAL A 422 -1.60 -19.10 -2.21
C VAL A 422 -1.43 -18.25 -3.47
N ARG A 423 -0.46 -17.32 -3.41
CA ARG A 423 -0.08 -16.40 -4.49
C ARG A 423 0.60 -17.09 -5.68
N LEU A 424 0.94 -18.38 -5.61
CA LEU A 424 1.79 -19.04 -6.63
C LEU A 424 1.13 -19.11 -8.01
N LEU A 425 -0.20 -19.16 -8.08
CA LEU A 425 -0.89 -19.15 -9.36
C LEU A 425 -1.20 -17.74 -9.89
N ARG A 426 -1.02 -16.65 -9.13
CA ARG A 426 -1.73 -15.36 -9.38
C ARG A 426 -1.21 -14.45 -10.50
N ARG A 427 -0.15 -14.79 -11.25
CA ARG A 427 0.29 -13.96 -12.39
C ARG A 427 -0.55 -14.12 -13.67
N SER A 428 -1.31 -15.21 -13.85
CA SER A 428 -2.28 -15.36 -14.97
C SER A 428 -3.80 -15.42 -14.62
N PRO A 429 -4.27 -15.74 -13.39
CA PRO A 429 -5.68 -15.99 -13.10
C PRO A 429 -6.41 -14.82 -12.44
N ARG A 430 -5.82 -13.62 -12.25
CA ARG A 430 -6.64 -12.47 -11.82
C ARG A 430 -7.79 -12.21 -12.80
N LYS A 431 -7.52 -12.39 -14.10
CA LYS A 431 -8.52 -12.29 -15.17
C LYS A 431 -9.49 -13.48 -15.18
N LEU A 432 -8.99 -14.73 -15.10
CA LEU A 432 -9.85 -15.92 -15.03
C LEU A 432 -10.73 -15.95 -13.77
N ALA A 433 -10.22 -15.52 -12.62
CA ALA A 433 -10.99 -15.44 -11.38
C ALA A 433 -12.02 -14.29 -11.41
N GLN A 434 -11.72 -13.16 -12.06
CA GLN A 434 -12.71 -12.11 -12.32
C GLN A 434 -13.77 -12.58 -13.31
N LEU A 435 -13.39 -13.37 -14.32
CA LEU A 435 -14.29 -13.94 -15.31
C LEU A 435 -15.19 -15.02 -14.67
N ALA A 436 -14.64 -15.90 -13.84
CA ALA A 436 -15.40 -16.87 -13.04
C ALA A 436 -16.31 -16.21 -12.00
N ARG A 437 -15.87 -15.11 -11.36
CA ARG A 437 -16.74 -14.29 -10.49
C ARG A 437 -17.84 -13.58 -11.28
N GLY A 438 -17.54 -13.07 -12.47
CA GLY A 438 -18.52 -12.45 -13.36
C GLY A 438 -19.57 -13.45 -13.83
N ILE A 439 -19.14 -14.65 -14.25
CA ILE A 439 -20.03 -15.75 -14.64
C ILE A 439 -20.87 -16.20 -13.45
N SER A 440 -20.28 -16.42 -12.28
CA SER A 440 -21.04 -16.83 -11.09
C SER A 440 -22.02 -15.76 -10.60
N LEU A 441 -21.68 -14.47 -10.65
CA LEU A 441 -22.61 -13.39 -10.34
C LEU A 441 -23.73 -13.26 -11.38
N SER A 442 -23.42 -13.47 -12.66
CA SER A 442 -24.42 -13.49 -13.73
C SER A 442 -25.38 -14.67 -13.58
N LEU A 443 -24.83 -15.87 -13.29
CA LEU A 443 -25.60 -17.07 -13.03
C LEU A 443 -26.45 -16.94 -11.77
N ALA A 444 -25.89 -16.37 -10.69
CA ALA A 444 -26.60 -16.08 -9.45
C ALA A 444 -27.82 -15.18 -9.68
N ARG A 445 -27.66 -14.10 -10.47
CA ARG A 445 -28.77 -13.20 -10.81
C ARG A 445 -29.83 -13.87 -11.67
N ARG A 446 -29.42 -14.65 -12.69
CA ARG A 446 -30.37 -15.33 -13.60
C ARG A 446 -31.13 -16.47 -12.94
N ALA A 447 -30.48 -17.20 -12.04
CA ALA A 447 -31.07 -18.33 -11.32
C ALA A 447 -31.64 -17.94 -9.94
N ASN A 448 -31.59 -16.67 -9.57
CA ASN A 448 -31.99 -16.14 -8.26
C ASN A 448 -31.31 -16.86 -7.07
N LEU A 449 -30.05 -17.28 -7.25
CA LEU A 449 -29.24 -17.95 -6.24
C LEU A 449 -28.35 -16.95 -5.51
N GLN A 450 -28.03 -17.21 -4.25
CA GLN A 450 -26.95 -16.49 -3.56
C GLN A 450 -25.63 -16.73 -4.30
N ALA A 451 -24.75 -15.71 -4.38
CA ALA A 451 -23.48 -15.79 -5.11
C ALA A 451 -22.60 -16.97 -4.68
N ARG A 452 -22.64 -17.35 -3.40
CA ARG A 452 -21.98 -18.56 -2.89
C ARG A 452 -22.58 -19.83 -3.52
N GLY A 453 -23.91 -19.95 -3.57
CA GLY A 453 -24.60 -21.09 -4.17
C GLY A 453 -24.32 -21.24 -5.66
N ALA A 454 -24.32 -20.13 -6.42
CA ALA A 454 -23.97 -20.15 -7.84
C ALA A 454 -22.51 -20.55 -8.10
N HIS A 455 -21.59 -20.14 -7.22
CA HIS A 455 -20.19 -20.57 -7.29
C HIS A 455 -20.04 -22.08 -7.06
N TRP A 456 -20.71 -22.62 -6.03
CA TRP A 456 -20.73 -24.05 -5.75
C TRP A 456 -21.37 -24.87 -6.87
N LEU A 457 -22.44 -24.37 -7.48
CA LEU A 457 -23.08 -25.00 -8.64
C LEU A 457 -22.12 -25.07 -9.84
N LEU A 458 -21.40 -23.99 -10.13
CA LEU A 458 -20.37 -23.94 -11.19
C LEU A 458 -19.23 -24.92 -10.94
N LEU A 459 -18.77 -25.01 -9.68
CA LEU A 459 -17.77 -25.99 -9.27
C LEU A 459 -18.27 -27.43 -9.38
N GLY A 460 -19.53 -27.68 -8.98
CA GLY A 460 -20.18 -28.97 -9.13
C GLY A 460 -20.34 -29.38 -10.59
N LEU A 461 -20.72 -28.44 -11.47
CA LEU A 461 -20.81 -28.68 -12.92
C LEU A 461 -19.43 -28.94 -13.54
N TYR A 462 -18.39 -28.22 -13.11
CA TYR A 462 -17.03 -28.45 -13.57
C TYR A 462 -16.48 -29.80 -13.10
N GLY A 463 -16.67 -30.14 -11.82
CA GLY A 463 -16.32 -31.45 -11.28
C GLY A 463 -17.09 -32.57 -11.98
N GLY A 464 -18.40 -32.37 -12.19
CA GLY A 464 -19.26 -33.30 -12.91
C GLY A 464 -18.82 -33.51 -14.36
N THR A 465 -18.54 -32.44 -15.11
CA THR A 465 -18.04 -32.55 -16.49
C THR A 465 -16.67 -33.22 -16.57
N MET A 466 -15.77 -32.99 -15.61
CA MET A 466 -14.52 -33.72 -15.53
C MET A 466 -14.77 -35.21 -15.28
N VAL A 467 -15.65 -35.57 -14.35
CA VAL A 467 -16.05 -36.97 -14.10
C VAL A 467 -16.69 -37.60 -15.35
N THR A 468 -17.53 -36.87 -16.09
CA THR A 468 -18.17 -37.38 -17.31
C THR A 468 -17.20 -37.54 -18.46
N LEU A 469 -16.24 -36.63 -18.66
CA LEU A 469 -15.17 -36.75 -19.66
C LEU A 469 -14.26 -37.95 -19.36
N VAL A 470 -13.91 -38.09 -18.08
CA VAL A 470 -13.19 -39.24 -17.52
C VAL A 470 -13.98 -40.53 -17.77
N TYR A 471 -15.27 -40.57 -17.46
CA TYR A 471 -16.14 -41.71 -17.74
C TYR A 471 -16.22 -42.01 -19.24
N GLY A 472 -16.40 -41.00 -20.10
CA GLY A 472 -16.39 -41.15 -21.55
C GLY A 472 -15.11 -41.79 -22.07
N LEU A 473 -13.94 -41.38 -21.54
CA LEU A 473 -12.64 -41.96 -21.88
C LEU A 473 -12.51 -43.43 -21.42
N ILE A 474 -13.09 -43.80 -20.28
CA ILE A 474 -13.08 -45.19 -19.76
C ILE A 474 -13.93 -46.11 -20.64
N TYR A 475 -15.09 -45.63 -21.10
CA TYR A 475 -16.08 -46.49 -21.75
C TYR A 475 -16.08 -46.40 -23.29
N ALA A 476 -15.44 -45.37 -23.88
CA ALA A 476 -15.29 -45.24 -25.33
C ALA A 476 -14.55 -46.42 -25.99
N PRO A 477 -13.47 -47.00 -25.42
CA PRO A 477 -12.77 -48.12 -26.06
C PRO A 477 -13.64 -49.38 -26.17
N GLY A 478 -14.46 -49.66 -25.15
CA GLY A 478 -15.39 -50.79 -25.17
C GLY A 478 -16.57 -50.58 -26.13
N PHE A 479 -16.89 -49.33 -26.46
CA PHE A 479 -17.91 -48.97 -27.45
C PHE A 479 -17.36 -49.06 -28.89
N VAL A 480 -16.13 -48.58 -29.11
CA VAL A 480 -15.44 -48.69 -30.41
C VAL A 480 -15.15 -50.15 -30.76
N HIS A 481 -14.74 -50.98 -29.80
CA HIS A 481 -14.47 -52.40 -30.06
C HIS A 481 -15.73 -53.21 -30.42
N ARG A 482 -16.93 -52.80 -29.96
CA ARG A 482 -18.21 -53.41 -30.38
C ARG A 482 -18.72 -52.90 -31.73
N LEU A 483 -18.28 -51.71 -32.15
CA LEU A 483 -18.63 -51.14 -33.46
C LEU A 483 -17.72 -51.62 -34.59
N VAL A 484 -16.48 -52.03 -34.27
CA VAL A 484 -15.50 -52.51 -35.27
C VAL A 484 -15.46 -54.04 -35.38
N GLY A 485 -16.03 -54.76 -34.41
CA GLY A 485 -16.07 -56.23 -34.39
C GLY A 485 -17.44 -56.86 -34.66
N GLY A 486 -18.38 -56.12 -35.26
CA GLY A 486 -19.71 -56.58 -35.65
C GLY A 486 -19.87 -56.68 -37.16
#